data_AF-A0A433JPS1-F1
#
_entry.id   AF-A0A433JPS1-F1
#
_cell.length_a   1.000
_cell.length_b   1.000
_cell.length_c   1.000
_cell.angle_alpha   90.00
_cell.angle_beta   90.00
_cell.angle_gamma   90.00
#
_symmetry.space_group_name_H-M   'P 1'
#
loop_
_entity.id
_entity.type
_entity.pdbx_description
1 polymer ?
#
loop_
_entity_poly.entity_id
_entity_poly.type
_entity_poly.pdbx_seq_one_letter_code
_entity_poly.pdbx_strand_id
1 'polypeptide(L)'
;MTYAPPAGQPFSYPTQPATPTPKAKNTIGLIALIVAIVAFVFAVIPPTSFIAWLPAVVAIVLAIIGLTRKDQKKGTSIAAIVIAPVAWIIAIIVALTATLFAVGDAIDEAGSAPSVGSSVEEPTQGSDSEPEAPSEAVIGDAVVNDDGVSFTVTGMTCGLASAGEAPFDADASGEFCEVKLSVSNGSSEPISISGGDVKGFIGESSYEADTLTSSFGDDIYLADVNPGLSTEGVLYFDVPAGQQLELVELSTLFGFGDGVIVRVS
;
A
#
# COMPACT_ATOMS: atom_id res chain seq x y z
N MET A 1 -89.41 40.13 -37.11
CA MET A 1 -88.15 39.38 -36.92
C MET A 1 -87.55 39.87 -35.62
N THR A 2 -87.29 38.98 -34.65
CA THR A 2 -86.92 39.37 -33.29
C THR A 2 -85.42 39.19 -33.09
N TYR A 3 -84.73 40.25 -32.65
CA TYR A 3 -83.28 40.26 -32.49
C TYR A 3 -82.89 39.69 -31.11
N ALA A 4 -81.97 38.73 -31.08
CA ALA A 4 -81.43 38.16 -29.84
C ALA A 4 -80.19 38.95 -29.39
N PRO A 5 -80.05 39.28 -28.08
CA PRO A 5 -78.89 40.00 -27.58
C PRO A 5 -77.62 39.13 -27.60
N PRO A 6 -76.43 39.71 -27.86
CA PRO A 6 -75.17 38.96 -27.92
C PRO A 6 -74.74 38.45 -26.54
N ALA A 7 -74.12 37.26 -26.51
CA ALA A 7 -73.62 36.65 -25.29
C ALA A 7 -72.39 37.40 -24.73
N GLY A 8 -72.37 37.60 -23.41
CA GLY A 8 -71.25 38.23 -22.71
C GLY A 8 -69.99 37.36 -22.72
N GLN A 9 -68.83 37.99 -22.86
CA GLN A 9 -67.53 37.31 -22.79
C GLN A 9 -67.18 36.96 -21.32
N PRO A 10 -66.54 35.80 -21.06
CA PRO A 10 -66.12 35.45 -19.71
C PRO A 10 -64.95 36.33 -19.23
N PHE A 11 -65.02 36.79 -17.98
CA PHE A 11 -63.96 37.57 -17.36
C PHE A 11 -62.76 36.69 -17.01
N SER A 12 -61.55 37.13 -17.37
CA SER A 12 -60.29 36.50 -16.97
C SER A 12 -59.78 37.08 -15.64
N TYR A 13 -59.50 36.22 -14.67
CA TYR A 13 -58.88 36.61 -13.40
C TYR A 13 -57.35 36.71 -13.58
N PRO A 14 -56.67 37.71 -12.97
CA PRO A 14 -55.22 37.81 -13.02
C PRO A 14 -54.56 36.69 -12.20
N THR A 15 -53.57 36.00 -12.78
CA THR A 15 -52.81 34.95 -12.10
C THR A 15 -51.88 35.54 -11.04
N GLN A 16 -52.04 35.14 -9.78
CA GLN A 16 -51.20 35.54 -8.67
C GLN A 16 -49.77 34.94 -8.80
N PRO A 17 -48.69 35.72 -8.58
CA PRO A 17 -47.33 35.18 -8.57
C PRO A 17 -47.13 34.13 -7.47
N ALA A 18 -46.54 32.99 -7.82
CA ALA A 18 -46.20 31.94 -6.86
C ALA A 18 -45.07 32.40 -5.92
N THR A 19 -45.26 32.23 -4.61
CA THR A 19 -44.23 32.51 -3.61
C THR A 19 -43.14 31.43 -3.61
N PRO A 20 -41.84 31.78 -3.52
CA PRO A 20 -40.76 30.80 -3.58
C PRO A 20 -40.70 29.95 -2.31
N THR A 21 -40.93 28.63 -2.46
CA THR A 21 -40.93 27.68 -1.35
C THR A 21 -39.55 27.60 -0.67
N PRO A 22 -39.45 27.68 0.67
CA PRO A 22 -38.16 27.61 1.37
C PRO A 22 -37.51 26.22 1.22
N LYS A 23 -36.31 26.17 0.63
CA LYS A 23 -35.55 24.93 0.42
C LYS A 23 -35.27 24.20 1.74
N ALA A 24 -35.62 22.92 1.78
CA ALA A 24 -35.47 22.03 2.92
C ALA A 24 -34.00 21.88 3.41
N LYS A 25 -33.85 21.27 4.60
CA LYS A 25 -32.55 21.00 5.22
C LYS A 25 -32.10 19.56 4.92
N ASN A 26 -30.82 19.42 4.57
CA ASN A 26 -30.25 18.18 4.05
C ASN A 26 -29.84 17.23 5.22
N THR A 27 -30.81 16.61 5.89
CA THR A 27 -30.59 15.77 7.08
C THR A 27 -29.64 14.60 6.83
N ILE A 28 -29.77 13.92 5.69
CA ILE A 28 -28.88 12.82 5.28
C ILE A 28 -27.44 13.30 5.14
N GLY A 29 -27.23 14.47 4.51
CA GLY A 29 -25.90 15.07 4.39
C GLY A 29 -25.29 15.53 5.71
N LEU A 30 -26.12 15.89 6.70
CA LEU A 30 -25.67 16.18 8.06
C LEU A 30 -25.24 14.91 8.80
N ILE A 31 -25.99 13.81 8.64
CA ILE A 31 -25.64 12.50 9.23
C ILE A 31 -24.32 11.99 8.64
N ALA A 32 -24.14 12.05 7.32
CA ALA A 32 -22.89 11.65 6.66
C ALA A 32 -21.68 12.48 7.16
N LEU A 33 -21.86 13.79 7.38
CA LEU A 33 -20.81 14.66 7.95
C LEU A 33 -20.45 14.25 9.39
N ILE A 34 -21.44 13.94 10.23
CA ILE A 34 -21.21 13.50 11.62
C ILE A 34 -20.48 12.15 11.64
N VAL A 35 -20.88 11.18 10.81
CA VAL A 35 -20.21 9.87 10.71
C VAL A 35 -18.75 10.03 10.24
N ALA A 36 -18.49 10.90 9.25
CA ALA A 36 -17.14 11.18 8.79
C ALA A 36 -16.25 11.82 9.87
N ILE A 37 -16.79 12.76 10.67
CA ILE A 37 -16.06 13.37 11.80
C ILE A 37 -15.74 12.32 12.87
N VAL A 38 -16.69 11.44 13.21
CA VAL A 38 -16.45 10.36 14.19
C VAL A 38 -15.40 9.38 13.68
N ALA A 39 -15.47 8.96 12.41
CA ALA A 39 -14.47 8.08 11.81
C ALA A 39 -13.07 8.72 11.80
N PHE A 40 -12.97 10.03 11.51
CA PHE A 40 -11.70 10.76 11.58
C PHE A 40 -11.11 10.79 13.00
N VAL A 41 -11.93 10.99 14.04
CA VAL A 41 -11.47 10.95 15.44
C VAL A 41 -10.89 9.58 15.82
N PHE A 42 -11.50 8.47 15.34
CA PHE A 42 -10.94 7.13 15.54
C PHE A 42 -9.67 6.85 14.73
N ALA A 43 -9.52 7.45 13.54
CA ALA A 43 -8.32 7.32 12.71
C ALA A 43 -7.09 8.08 13.26
N VAL A 44 -7.31 9.13 14.07
CA VAL A 44 -6.24 9.93 14.71
C VAL A 44 -5.67 9.26 15.98
N ILE A 45 -6.26 8.15 16.45
CA ILE A 45 -5.75 7.37 17.58
C ILE A 45 -4.97 6.15 17.04
N PRO A 46 -3.62 6.11 17.15
CA PRO A 46 -2.80 5.11 16.46
C PRO A 46 -3.20 3.64 16.69
N PRO A 47 -3.39 3.14 17.93
CA PRO A 47 -3.71 1.72 18.15
C PRO A 47 -5.13 1.31 17.68
N THR A 48 -5.98 2.23 17.21
CA THR A 48 -7.28 1.89 16.61
C THR A 48 -7.33 2.07 15.09
N SER A 49 -6.25 2.54 14.46
CA SER A 49 -6.25 2.96 13.05
C SER A 49 -6.50 1.78 12.07
N PHE A 50 -6.04 0.57 12.40
CA PHE A 50 -6.19 -0.65 11.58
C PHE A 50 -7.64 -0.99 11.18
N ILE A 51 -8.64 -0.53 11.93
CA ILE A 51 -10.07 -0.80 11.68
C ILE A 51 -10.78 0.41 11.02
N ALA A 52 -10.14 1.58 10.97
CA ALA A 52 -10.76 2.84 10.54
C ALA A 52 -11.16 2.90 9.05
N TRP A 53 -10.60 2.02 8.20
CA TRP A 53 -10.90 1.99 6.76
C TRP A 53 -12.34 1.54 6.46
N LEU A 54 -12.89 0.58 7.22
CA LEU A 54 -14.25 0.07 7.03
C LEU A 54 -15.34 1.16 7.19
N PRO A 55 -15.40 1.95 8.29
CA PRO A 55 -16.37 3.04 8.40
C PRO A 55 -16.08 4.20 7.42
N ALA A 56 -14.83 4.40 7.00
CA ALA A 56 -14.50 5.42 6.00
C ALA A 56 -15.13 5.11 4.63
N VAL A 57 -15.07 3.86 4.16
CA VAL A 57 -15.74 3.43 2.91
C VAL A 57 -17.25 3.67 2.99
N VAL A 58 -17.89 3.32 4.11
CA VAL A 58 -19.33 3.56 4.33
C VAL A 58 -19.67 5.05 4.31
N ALA A 59 -18.84 5.90 4.94
CA ALA A 59 -19.03 7.35 4.95
C ALA A 59 -18.93 7.95 3.53
N ILE A 60 -17.97 7.50 2.71
CA ILE A 60 -17.80 7.92 1.31
C ILE A 60 -19.05 7.58 0.47
N VAL A 61 -19.55 6.34 0.57
CA VAL A 61 -20.76 5.90 -0.16
C VAL A 61 -21.98 6.74 0.24
N LEU A 62 -22.18 7.01 1.54
CA LEU A 62 -23.27 7.86 2.03
C LEU A 62 -23.13 9.32 1.57
N ALA A 63 -21.91 9.86 1.50
CA ALA A 63 -21.67 11.21 1.00
C ALA A 63 -22.02 11.35 -0.50
N ILE A 64 -21.65 10.35 -1.31
CA ILE A 64 -21.99 10.30 -2.75
C ILE A 64 -23.52 10.24 -2.95
N ILE A 65 -24.22 9.37 -2.22
CA ILE A 65 -25.69 9.27 -2.27
C ILE A 65 -26.36 10.57 -1.78
N GLY A 66 -25.74 11.29 -0.84
CA GLY A 66 -26.18 12.63 -0.41
C GLY A 66 -26.05 13.72 -1.49
N LEU A 67 -25.11 13.56 -2.44
CA LEU A 67 -24.81 14.55 -3.49
C LEU A 67 -25.74 14.44 -4.71
N THR A 68 -26.24 13.23 -5.01
CA THR A 68 -27.06 12.93 -6.19
C THR A 68 -28.53 13.33 -6.06
N ARG A 69 -29.05 13.53 -4.83
CA ARG A 69 -30.45 13.95 -4.62
C ARG A 69 -30.66 15.40 -5.07
N LYS A 70 -31.58 15.60 -6.02
CA LYS A 70 -32.11 16.93 -6.39
C LYS A 70 -32.86 17.56 -5.22
N ASP A 71 -33.07 18.88 -5.32
CA ASP A 71 -33.92 19.70 -4.45
C ASP A 71 -33.47 19.93 -2.99
N GLN A 72 -32.19 19.68 -2.70
CA GLN A 72 -31.58 19.97 -1.39
C GLN A 72 -30.40 20.97 -1.48
N LYS A 73 -30.03 21.58 -0.35
CA LYS A 73 -28.90 22.52 -0.26
C LYS A 73 -27.56 21.76 -0.33
N LYS A 74 -26.83 21.91 -1.43
CA LYS A 74 -25.56 21.18 -1.71
C LYS A 74 -24.31 21.68 -0.96
N GLY A 75 -24.39 22.83 -0.27
CA GLY A 75 -23.22 23.48 0.34
C GLY A 75 -22.48 22.63 1.37
N THR A 76 -23.19 21.84 2.18
CA THR A 76 -22.56 20.93 3.16
C THR A 76 -21.83 19.76 2.49
N SER A 77 -22.34 19.24 1.37
CA SER A 77 -21.68 18.18 0.59
C SER A 77 -20.41 18.69 -0.11
N ILE A 78 -20.43 19.93 -0.60
CA ILE A 78 -19.23 20.57 -1.19
C ILE A 78 -18.17 20.81 -0.11
N ALA A 79 -18.57 21.30 1.07
CA ALA A 79 -17.65 21.46 2.20
C ALA A 79 -17.02 20.13 2.63
N ALA A 80 -17.80 19.04 2.72
CA ALA A 80 -17.27 17.71 3.04
C ALA A 80 -16.23 17.22 2.01
N ILE A 81 -16.47 17.43 0.71
CA ILE A 81 -15.54 17.03 -0.36
C ILE A 81 -14.22 17.82 -0.33
N VAL A 82 -14.24 19.10 0.08
CA VAL A 82 -13.02 19.92 0.19
C VAL A 82 -12.26 19.65 1.50
N ILE A 83 -12.97 19.35 2.60
CA ILE A 83 -12.34 19.03 3.89
C ILE A 83 -11.71 17.63 3.88
N ALA A 84 -12.29 16.65 3.18
CA ALA A 84 -11.78 15.27 3.12
C ALA A 84 -10.29 15.15 2.71
N PRO A 85 -9.80 15.71 1.58
CA PRO A 85 -8.39 15.60 1.21
C PRO A 85 -7.47 16.37 2.17
N VAL A 86 -7.92 17.49 2.75
CA VAL A 86 -7.14 18.24 3.75
C VAL A 86 -7.00 17.43 5.04
N ALA A 87 -8.08 16.78 5.49
CA ALA A 87 -8.05 15.88 6.64
C ALA A 87 -7.18 14.63 6.38
N TRP A 88 -7.20 14.10 5.15
CA TRP A 88 -6.35 12.96 4.75
C TRP A 88 -4.87 13.32 4.74
N ILE A 89 -4.50 14.49 4.19
CA ILE A 89 -3.13 15.01 4.24
C ILE A 89 -2.68 15.23 5.70
N ILE A 90 -3.55 15.77 6.56
CA ILE A 90 -3.25 15.93 8.00
C ILE A 90 -3.06 14.56 8.67
N ALA A 91 -3.86 13.55 8.34
CA ALA A 91 -3.71 12.21 8.89
C ALA A 91 -2.38 11.55 8.47
N ILE A 92 -1.95 11.73 7.21
CA ILE A 92 -0.64 11.28 6.72
C ILE A 92 0.49 11.96 7.49
N ILE A 93 0.42 13.29 7.65
CA ILE A 93 1.44 14.05 8.42
C ILE A 93 1.47 13.60 9.89
N VAL A 94 0.31 13.41 10.53
CA VAL A 94 0.23 12.94 11.93
C VAL A 94 0.83 11.55 12.07
N ALA A 95 0.53 10.61 11.16
CA ALA A 95 1.12 9.27 11.15
C ALA A 95 2.66 9.32 11.03
N LEU A 96 3.19 10.13 10.10
CA LEU A 96 4.63 10.34 9.90
C LEU A 96 5.32 11.04 11.10
N THR A 97 4.59 11.78 11.93
CA THR A 97 5.14 12.32 13.19
C THR A 97 5.00 11.37 14.37
N ALA A 98 3.98 10.50 14.39
CA ALA A 98 3.72 9.61 15.51
C ALA A 98 4.82 8.54 15.67
N THR A 99 5.39 8.06 14.57
CA THR A 99 6.55 7.15 14.56
C THR A 99 7.77 7.77 15.25
N LEU A 100 8.03 9.06 15.05
CA LEU A 100 9.18 9.76 15.65
C LEU A 100 9.03 9.99 17.16
N PHE A 101 7.81 10.25 17.65
CA PHE A 101 7.57 10.40 19.10
C PHE A 101 7.48 9.04 19.83
N ALA A 102 6.97 8.00 19.19
CA ALA A 102 6.91 6.65 19.77
C ALA A 102 8.31 6.05 20.01
N VAL A 103 9.28 6.35 19.16
CA VAL A 103 10.69 5.99 19.41
C VAL A 103 11.26 6.80 20.58
N GLY A 104 10.94 8.09 20.69
CA GLY A 104 11.44 8.98 21.74
C GLY A 104 11.08 8.56 23.17
N ASP A 105 9.80 8.27 23.45
CA ASP A 105 9.39 7.82 24.80
C ASP A 105 9.98 6.44 25.15
N ALA A 106 10.17 5.56 24.15
CA ALA A 106 10.67 4.20 24.35
C ALA A 106 12.15 4.13 24.78
N ILE A 107 13.00 5.09 24.39
CA ILE A 107 14.40 5.16 24.86
C ILE A 107 14.52 5.76 26.26
N ASP A 108 13.70 6.76 26.62
CA ASP A 108 13.75 7.36 27.96
C ASP A 108 13.18 6.42 29.05
N GLU A 109 12.10 5.66 28.78
CA GLU A 109 11.49 4.77 29.78
C GLU A 109 12.29 3.46 30.00
N ALA A 110 13.19 3.10 29.08
CA ALA A 110 14.13 1.97 29.25
C ALA A 110 15.31 2.27 30.21
N GLY A 111 15.54 3.53 30.55
CA GLY A 111 16.77 4.01 31.20
C GLY A 111 16.95 3.74 32.71
N SER A 112 16.16 2.88 33.36
CA SER A 112 16.20 2.74 34.84
C SER A 112 15.80 1.38 35.45
N ALA A 113 16.71 0.39 35.35
CA ALA A 113 16.79 -0.73 36.29
C ALA A 113 18.26 -1.14 36.55
N PRO A 114 18.66 -1.60 37.76
CA PRO A 114 20.07 -1.64 38.15
C PRO A 114 20.82 -2.95 37.87
N SER A 115 22.13 -2.83 37.66
CA SER A 115 23.09 -3.93 37.56
C SER A 115 23.28 -4.68 38.89
N VAL A 116 23.32 -6.02 38.81
CA VAL A 116 23.92 -6.92 39.81
C VAL A 116 24.67 -8.02 39.04
N GLY A 117 25.95 -8.24 39.34
CA GLY A 117 26.83 -9.07 38.51
C GLY A 117 27.59 -10.19 39.24
N SER A 118 28.31 -10.99 38.45
CA SER A 118 29.40 -11.89 38.84
C SER A 118 30.27 -12.10 37.60
N SER A 119 31.48 -11.52 37.56
CA SER A 119 32.74 -12.16 38.00
C SER A 119 33.16 -13.26 37.00
N VAL A 120 34.03 -12.96 36.00
CA VAL A 120 35.52 -12.96 36.09
C VAL A 120 36.07 -14.38 36.31
N GLU A 121 37.12 -14.88 35.65
CA GLU A 121 38.17 -14.29 34.78
C GLU A 121 37.90 -14.61 33.26
N GLU A 122 38.77 -14.45 32.24
CA GLU A 122 40.23 -14.19 32.19
C GLU A 122 40.64 -13.00 31.26
N PRO A 123 41.36 -13.08 30.09
CA PRO A 123 42.18 -11.93 29.64
C PRO A 123 41.63 -11.12 28.43
N THR A 124 42.32 -10.01 28.15
CA THR A 124 42.08 -9.04 27.07
C THR A 124 42.82 -9.33 25.75
N GLN A 125 42.18 -9.04 24.62
CA GLN A 125 42.81 -8.24 23.56
C GLN A 125 41.73 -7.45 22.80
N GLY A 126 41.92 -6.15 22.62
CA GLY A 126 40.92 -5.29 21.98
C GLY A 126 41.11 -5.21 20.47
N SER A 127 40.00 -5.21 19.73
CA SER A 127 39.90 -4.35 18.56
C SER A 127 38.99 -3.18 18.92
N ASP A 128 39.35 -2.00 18.44
CA ASP A 128 38.40 -0.93 18.25
C ASP A 128 37.46 -1.34 17.10
N SER A 129 36.16 -1.09 17.24
CA SER A 129 35.15 -1.40 16.23
C SER A 129 34.16 -0.25 16.14
N GLU A 130 34.64 0.81 15.48
CA GLU A 130 33.80 1.76 14.76
C GLU A 130 32.71 1.00 13.97
N PRO A 131 31.45 1.46 13.90
CA PRO A 131 30.40 0.73 13.19
C PRO A 131 30.75 0.59 11.70
N GLU A 132 30.98 -0.65 11.24
CA GLU A 132 31.05 -0.92 9.81
C GLU A 132 29.69 -0.59 9.17
N ALA A 133 29.73 0.18 8.07
CA ALA A 133 28.55 0.38 7.25
C ALA A 133 28.09 -0.99 6.71
N PRO A 134 26.77 -1.25 6.60
CA PRO A 134 26.26 -2.56 6.20
C PRO A 134 26.86 -2.96 4.84
N SER A 135 27.54 -4.10 4.81
CA SER A 135 28.02 -4.70 3.56
C SER A 135 26.82 -5.05 2.71
N GLU A 136 26.74 -4.49 1.51
CA GLU A 136 25.69 -4.79 0.54
C GLU A 136 25.75 -6.28 0.17
N ALA A 137 24.74 -7.04 0.56
CA ALA A 137 24.69 -8.50 0.42
C ALA A 137 24.78 -8.93 -1.04
N VAL A 138 25.43 -10.05 -1.33
CA VAL A 138 25.68 -10.56 -2.69
C VAL A 138 24.99 -11.90 -2.97
N ILE A 139 25.08 -12.40 -4.21
CA ILE A 139 24.61 -13.76 -4.57
C ILE A 139 25.19 -14.80 -3.61
N GLY A 140 24.31 -15.57 -2.97
CA GLY A 140 24.61 -16.58 -1.96
C GLY A 140 24.38 -16.10 -0.51
N ASP A 141 24.29 -14.79 -0.26
CA ASP A 141 23.98 -14.27 1.06
C ASP A 141 22.48 -14.35 1.38
N ALA A 142 22.17 -14.81 2.59
CA ALA A 142 20.81 -14.83 3.12
C ALA A 142 20.52 -13.53 3.88
N VAL A 143 19.78 -12.63 3.24
CA VAL A 143 19.29 -11.40 3.88
C VAL A 143 17.98 -11.70 4.58
N VAL A 144 17.81 -11.23 5.82
CA VAL A 144 16.64 -11.53 6.65
C VAL A 144 16.02 -10.21 7.12
N ASN A 145 14.70 -10.08 6.98
CA ASN A 145 13.96 -8.91 7.45
C ASN A 145 13.57 -9.04 8.94
N ASP A 146 12.99 -7.97 9.53
CA ASP A 146 12.59 -7.93 10.94
C ASP A 146 11.55 -9.01 11.33
N ASP A 147 10.72 -9.47 10.38
CA ASP A 147 9.74 -10.54 10.59
C ASP A 147 10.34 -11.96 10.50
N GLY A 148 11.63 -12.08 10.19
CA GLY A 148 12.33 -13.35 10.02
C GLY A 148 12.17 -14.00 8.64
N VAL A 149 11.62 -13.29 7.64
CA VAL A 149 11.60 -13.77 6.26
C VAL A 149 12.99 -13.60 5.66
N SER A 150 13.57 -14.70 5.19
CA SER A 150 14.88 -14.70 4.54
C SER A 150 14.74 -14.79 3.02
N PHE A 151 15.47 -13.92 2.33
CA PHE A 151 15.64 -13.88 0.89
C PHE A 151 17.09 -14.22 0.52
N THR A 152 17.29 -14.98 -0.55
CA THR A 152 18.63 -15.34 -1.05
C THR A 152 18.59 -15.44 -2.56
N VAL A 153 19.36 -14.60 -3.27
CA VAL A 153 19.63 -14.85 -4.71
C VAL A 153 20.70 -15.94 -4.78
N THR A 154 20.38 -17.07 -5.44
CA THR A 154 21.27 -18.24 -5.55
C THR A 154 22.02 -18.30 -6.88
N GLY A 155 21.59 -17.52 -7.89
CA GLY A 155 22.33 -17.33 -9.14
C GLY A 155 21.63 -16.40 -10.12
N MET A 156 22.36 -15.93 -11.13
CA MET A 156 21.82 -15.10 -12.22
C MET A 156 22.47 -15.48 -13.56
N THR A 157 21.68 -15.52 -14.64
CA THR A 157 22.13 -15.77 -16.03
C THR A 157 21.41 -14.83 -17.00
N CYS A 158 22.12 -13.88 -17.59
CA CYS A 158 21.58 -12.96 -18.61
C CYS A 158 21.99 -13.34 -20.04
N GLY A 159 21.33 -12.75 -21.04
CA GLY A 159 21.60 -13.00 -22.47
C GLY A 159 20.75 -14.13 -23.07
N LEU A 160 19.61 -14.47 -22.45
CA LEU A 160 18.71 -15.50 -22.94
C LEU A 160 17.71 -14.91 -23.97
N ALA A 161 17.60 -15.52 -25.14
CA ALA A 161 16.68 -15.05 -26.19
C ALA A 161 15.21 -15.43 -25.93
N SER A 162 14.97 -16.42 -25.06
CA SER A 162 13.65 -16.89 -24.65
C SER A 162 13.69 -17.45 -23.23
N ALA A 163 12.54 -17.48 -22.56
CA ALA A 163 12.39 -17.90 -21.16
C ALA A 163 11.10 -18.72 -20.93
N GLY A 164 10.99 -19.34 -19.75
CA GLY A 164 9.83 -20.13 -19.33
C GLY A 164 9.81 -21.57 -19.86
N GLU A 165 8.78 -22.32 -19.44
CA GLU A 165 8.51 -23.68 -19.92
C GLU A 165 7.15 -23.74 -20.65
N ALA A 166 7.07 -24.54 -21.72
CA ALA A 166 5.86 -24.67 -22.52
C ALA A 166 4.69 -25.25 -21.70
N PRO A 167 3.49 -24.63 -21.73
CA PRO A 167 2.98 -23.71 -22.76
C PRO A 167 3.08 -22.21 -22.41
N PHE A 168 3.94 -21.83 -21.47
CA PHE A 168 4.11 -20.45 -20.99
C PHE A 168 5.48 -19.85 -21.37
N ASP A 169 6.13 -20.42 -22.40
CA ASP A 169 7.38 -19.92 -22.95
C ASP A 169 7.20 -18.63 -23.76
N ALA A 170 8.19 -17.73 -23.72
CA ALA A 170 8.17 -16.44 -24.41
C ALA A 170 9.54 -16.07 -25.00
N ASP A 171 9.54 -15.35 -26.14
CA ASP A 171 10.71 -14.68 -26.72
C ASP A 171 10.95 -13.32 -26.01
N ALA A 172 12.21 -12.93 -25.84
CA ALA A 172 12.57 -11.64 -25.23
C ALA A 172 12.35 -10.44 -26.17
N SER A 173 12.02 -9.27 -25.62
CA SER A 173 12.02 -7.99 -26.35
C SER A 173 13.44 -7.43 -26.49
N GLY A 174 14.26 -7.64 -25.46
CA GLY A 174 15.72 -7.47 -25.47
C GLY A 174 16.39 -8.82 -25.27
N GLU A 175 16.81 -9.10 -24.03
CA GLU A 175 17.33 -10.39 -23.57
C GLU A 175 16.81 -10.66 -22.15
N PHE A 176 16.46 -11.90 -21.83
CA PHE A 176 16.07 -12.27 -20.47
C PHE A 176 17.30 -12.44 -19.55
N CYS A 177 17.20 -11.90 -18.34
CA CYS A 177 17.96 -12.31 -17.17
C CYS A 177 17.15 -13.31 -16.34
N GLU A 178 17.59 -14.56 -16.32
CA GLU A 178 17.17 -15.56 -15.34
C GLU A 178 17.79 -15.23 -13.97
N VAL A 179 16.97 -15.17 -12.93
CA VAL A 179 17.39 -15.03 -11.52
C VAL A 179 16.84 -16.22 -10.75
N LYS A 180 17.74 -16.99 -10.15
CA LYS A 180 17.40 -18.11 -9.24
C LYS A 180 17.51 -17.62 -7.80
N LEU A 181 16.52 -17.97 -6.99
CA LEU A 181 16.42 -17.47 -5.62
C LEU A 181 15.72 -18.46 -4.68
N SER A 182 15.88 -18.26 -3.38
CA SER A 182 15.18 -18.99 -2.33
C SER A 182 14.58 -18.02 -1.33
N VAL A 183 13.38 -18.35 -0.83
CA VAL A 183 12.67 -17.57 0.19
C VAL A 183 12.24 -18.50 1.32
N SER A 184 12.61 -18.15 2.55
CA SER A 184 12.35 -18.94 3.74
C SER A 184 11.55 -18.15 4.76
N ASN A 185 10.42 -18.69 5.22
CA ASN A 185 9.54 -18.02 6.17
C ASN A 185 9.92 -18.38 7.62
N GLY A 186 10.73 -17.53 8.27
CA GLY A 186 11.03 -17.64 9.70
C GLY A 186 9.97 -17.00 10.63
N SER A 187 8.93 -16.38 10.09
CA SER A 187 7.87 -15.74 10.87
C SER A 187 6.88 -16.75 11.47
N SER A 188 5.89 -16.27 12.24
CA SER A 188 4.84 -17.09 12.84
C SER A 188 3.57 -17.28 11.99
N GLU A 189 3.45 -16.61 10.85
CA GLU A 189 2.26 -16.66 9.97
C GLU A 189 2.63 -17.05 8.53
N PRO A 190 1.71 -17.62 7.72
CA PRO A 190 1.99 -17.90 6.31
C PRO A 190 2.22 -16.61 5.52
N ILE A 191 3.23 -16.62 4.65
CA ILE A 191 3.48 -15.53 3.69
C ILE A 191 3.14 -16.00 2.28
N SER A 192 2.63 -15.10 1.45
CA SER A 192 2.42 -15.34 0.01
C SER A 192 3.45 -14.55 -0.78
N ILE A 193 4.05 -15.15 -1.82
CA ILE A 193 5.05 -14.50 -2.68
C ILE A 193 4.79 -14.78 -4.16
N SER A 194 4.92 -13.75 -5.00
CA SER A 194 4.76 -13.80 -6.46
C SER A 194 5.98 -13.21 -7.18
N GLY A 195 6.06 -13.43 -8.50
CA GLY A 195 7.08 -12.78 -9.33
C GLY A 195 6.97 -11.24 -9.34
N GLY A 196 5.78 -10.69 -9.07
CA GLY A 196 5.55 -9.25 -9.00
C GLY A 196 6.07 -8.59 -7.72
N ASP A 197 6.39 -9.38 -6.69
CA ASP A 197 7.02 -8.90 -5.46
C ASP A 197 8.55 -8.76 -5.58
N VAL A 198 9.16 -9.20 -6.70
CA VAL A 198 10.61 -9.14 -6.91
C VAL A 198 10.95 -8.24 -8.10
N LYS A 199 11.94 -7.36 -7.93
CA LYS A 199 12.38 -6.39 -8.94
C LYS A 199 13.88 -6.49 -9.20
N GLY A 200 14.27 -6.48 -10.46
CA GLY A 200 15.66 -6.27 -10.87
C GLY A 200 15.93 -4.77 -11.08
N PHE A 201 17.17 -4.33 -10.93
CA PHE A 201 17.57 -2.95 -11.27
C PHE A 201 18.83 -2.90 -12.13
N ILE A 202 18.92 -1.86 -12.95
CA ILE A 202 20.11 -1.48 -13.72
C ILE A 202 20.27 0.04 -13.56
N GLY A 203 21.23 0.47 -12.74
CA GLY A 203 21.27 1.83 -12.20
C GLY A 203 19.94 2.21 -11.52
N GLU A 204 19.41 3.39 -11.85
CA GLU A 204 18.13 3.88 -11.32
C GLU A 204 16.88 3.26 -12.00
N SER A 205 17.05 2.32 -12.95
CA SER A 205 15.94 1.72 -13.71
C SER A 205 15.51 0.37 -13.14
N SER A 206 14.25 0.25 -12.74
CA SER A 206 13.63 -0.98 -12.24
C SER A 206 13.01 -1.83 -13.35
N TYR A 207 13.11 -3.14 -13.23
CA TYR A 207 12.55 -4.17 -14.11
C TYR A 207 11.69 -5.14 -13.30
N GLU A 208 10.50 -5.46 -13.81
CA GLU A 208 9.58 -6.43 -13.20
C GLU A 208 9.80 -7.81 -13.83
N ALA A 209 9.58 -8.89 -13.07
CA ALA A 209 9.66 -10.25 -13.60
C ALA A 209 8.46 -10.55 -14.50
N ASP A 210 8.67 -11.26 -15.62
CA ASP A 210 7.58 -11.78 -16.43
C ASP A 210 6.88 -12.92 -15.68
N THR A 211 5.63 -12.69 -15.28
CA THR A 211 4.85 -13.58 -14.41
C THR A 211 4.16 -14.73 -15.14
N LEU A 212 4.51 -15.00 -16.40
CA LEU A 212 4.08 -16.19 -17.15
C LEU A 212 5.23 -17.19 -17.32
N THR A 213 6.42 -16.69 -17.61
CA THR A 213 7.66 -17.48 -17.73
C THR A 213 8.27 -17.84 -16.38
N SER A 214 8.04 -17.03 -15.34
CA SER A 214 8.61 -17.20 -13.99
C SER A 214 7.82 -18.19 -13.11
N SER A 215 8.45 -18.73 -12.06
CA SER A 215 7.79 -19.61 -11.08
C SER A 215 8.35 -19.54 -9.66
N PHE A 216 7.54 -20.03 -8.70
CA PHE A 216 7.91 -20.32 -7.31
C PHE A 216 7.41 -21.73 -6.93
N GLY A 217 8.33 -22.65 -6.64
CA GLY A 217 8.00 -24.06 -6.43
C GLY A 217 7.33 -24.68 -7.67
N ASP A 218 6.19 -25.34 -7.47
CA ASP A 218 5.37 -25.93 -8.54
C ASP A 218 4.38 -24.93 -9.19
N ASP A 219 4.28 -23.68 -8.70
CA ASP A 219 3.30 -22.67 -9.13
C ASP A 219 3.93 -21.48 -9.87
N ILE A 220 3.31 -21.03 -10.97
CA ILE A 220 3.81 -19.91 -11.79
C ILE A 220 3.36 -18.51 -11.30
N TYR A 221 2.30 -18.43 -10.48
CA TYR A 221 1.68 -17.16 -10.10
C TYR A 221 1.99 -16.69 -8.68
N LEU A 222 1.89 -17.60 -7.70
CA LEU A 222 1.94 -17.29 -6.28
C LEU A 222 2.29 -18.56 -5.50
N ALA A 223 3.19 -18.49 -4.53
CA ALA A 223 3.46 -19.56 -3.58
C ALA A 223 3.14 -19.12 -2.14
N ASP A 224 2.41 -19.95 -1.41
CA ASP A 224 2.14 -19.77 0.03
C ASP A 224 3.18 -20.54 0.87
N VAL A 225 4.10 -19.82 1.49
CA VAL A 225 5.17 -20.37 2.32
C VAL A 225 4.73 -20.35 3.79
N ASN A 226 4.49 -21.53 4.37
CA ASN A 226 4.12 -21.67 5.78
C ASN A 226 5.33 -21.46 6.72
N PRO A 227 5.11 -21.07 7.99
CA PRO A 227 6.16 -20.95 9.00
C PRO A 227 7.13 -22.12 9.07
N GLY A 228 8.43 -21.83 9.04
CA GLY A 228 9.52 -22.81 9.07
C GLY A 228 9.76 -23.56 7.75
N LEU A 229 9.10 -23.18 6.66
CA LEU A 229 9.34 -23.73 5.31
C LEU A 229 10.07 -22.72 4.41
N SER A 230 10.61 -23.24 3.31
CA SER A 230 11.21 -22.46 2.24
C SER A 230 10.62 -22.86 0.88
N THR A 231 10.69 -21.95 -0.09
CA THR A 231 10.43 -22.22 -1.51
C THR A 231 11.60 -21.73 -2.37
N GLU A 232 11.78 -22.32 -3.54
CA GLU A 232 12.72 -21.84 -4.56
C GLU A 232 11.95 -21.13 -5.67
N GLY A 233 12.58 -20.14 -6.31
CA GLY A 233 11.98 -19.39 -7.43
C GLY A 233 12.96 -19.23 -8.59
N VAL A 234 12.42 -19.22 -9.80
CA VAL A 234 13.15 -18.91 -11.04
C VAL A 234 12.38 -17.79 -11.74
N LEU A 235 12.95 -16.60 -11.75
CA LEU A 235 12.34 -15.40 -12.32
C LEU A 235 13.06 -14.96 -13.58
N TYR A 236 12.34 -14.39 -14.55
CA TYR A 236 12.92 -13.88 -15.78
C TYR A 236 12.57 -12.40 -15.99
N PHE A 237 13.59 -11.57 -16.18
CA PHE A 237 13.46 -10.13 -16.39
C PHE A 237 13.87 -9.79 -17.83
N ASP A 238 12.98 -9.21 -18.64
CA ASP A 238 13.30 -8.75 -20.01
C ASP A 238 14.05 -7.41 -19.94
N VAL A 239 15.36 -7.44 -20.21
CA VAL A 239 16.28 -6.30 -20.07
C VAL A 239 16.88 -5.90 -21.42
N PRO A 240 17.45 -4.68 -21.56
CA PRO A 240 18.12 -4.28 -22.80
C PRO A 240 19.33 -5.21 -23.09
N ALA A 241 19.41 -5.71 -24.32
CA ALA A 241 20.42 -6.67 -24.75
C ALA A 241 21.86 -6.24 -24.40
N GLY A 242 22.65 -7.16 -23.85
CA GLY A 242 24.01 -6.96 -23.39
C GLY A 242 24.16 -6.31 -22.00
N GLN A 243 23.06 -5.97 -21.32
CA GLN A 243 23.07 -5.52 -19.92
C GLN A 243 22.92 -6.72 -18.95
N GLN A 244 23.20 -6.46 -17.68
CA GLN A 244 22.93 -7.37 -16.56
C GLN A 244 22.21 -6.59 -15.46
N LEU A 245 21.49 -7.28 -14.57
CA LEU A 245 21.00 -6.66 -13.34
C LEU A 245 22.18 -6.35 -12.41
N GLU A 246 22.07 -5.26 -11.66
CA GLU A 246 23.02 -4.82 -10.63
C GLU A 246 22.49 -5.14 -9.22
N LEU A 247 21.17 -5.02 -9.04
CA LEU A 247 20.44 -5.32 -7.80
C LEU A 247 19.22 -6.20 -8.08
N VAL A 248 18.81 -6.98 -7.09
CA VAL A 248 17.50 -7.65 -6.99
C VAL A 248 16.89 -7.30 -5.63
N GLU A 249 15.67 -6.75 -5.62
CA GLU A 249 14.91 -6.39 -4.42
C GLU A 249 13.68 -7.30 -4.27
N LEU A 250 13.42 -7.77 -3.05
CA LEU A 250 12.14 -8.36 -2.64
C LEU A 250 11.30 -7.32 -1.86
N SER A 251 10.08 -7.05 -2.34
CA SER A 251 9.26 -5.87 -2.03
C SER A 251 7.76 -6.20 -2.00
N THR A 252 7.32 -7.01 -1.02
CA THR A 252 5.89 -7.33 -0.80
C THR A 252 5.09 -6.11 -0.35
N LEU A 253 3.89 -5.96 -0.90
CA LEU A 253 2.91 -4.95 -0.49
C LEU A 253 2.30 -5.20 0.91
N PHE A 254 2.58 -6.34 1.53
CA PHE A 254 2.10 -6.74 2.84
C PHE A 254 3.25 -7.31 3.69
N GLY A 255 3.78 -6.48 4.59
CA GLY A 255 4.62 -6.93 5.71
C GLY A 255 6.05 -6.43 5.72
N PHE A 256 6.64 -5.99 4.61
CA PHE A 256 8.04 -5.53 4.64
C PHE A 256 8.15 -4.04 4.99
N GLY A 257 8.75 -3.75 6.15
CA GLY A 257 9.43 -2.48 6.39
C GLY A 257 10.78 -2.51 5.66
N ASP A 258 10.95 -1.61 4.70
CA ASP A 258 12.07 -1.46 3.76
C ASP A 258 12.42 -2.71 2.92
N GLY A 259 12.56 -2.53 1.61
CA GLY A 259 12.75 -3.62 0.64
C GLY A 259 14.06 -4.38 0.85
N VAL A 260 14.04 -5.70 0.69
CA VAL A 260 15.20 -6.58 0.94
C VAL A 260 16.04 -6.68 -0.33
N ILE A 261 17.23 -6.06 -0.33
CA ILE A 261 18.07 -5.86 -1.53
C ILE A 261 19.31 -6.78 -1.51
N VAL A 262 19.63 -7.38 -2.66
CA VAL A 262 20.83 -8.18 -2.93
C VAL A 262 21.52 -7.68 -4.20
N ARG A 263 22.85 -7.50 -4.18
CA ARG A 263 23.68 -7.21 -5.35
C ARG A 263 23.99 -8.46 -6.16
N VAL A 264 23.95 -8.30 -7.48
CA VAL A 264 24.06 -9.43 -8.43
C VAL A 264 25.09 -9.22 -9.55
N SER A 265 25.69 -8.03 -9.69
CA SER A 265 26.93 -7.81 -10.46
C SER A 265 27.84 -6.72 -9.88
#